data_AF-A0AAD4QYP2-F1
#
_entry.id   AF-A0AAD4QYP2-F1
#
_cell.length_a   1.000
_cell.length_b   1.000
_cell.length_c   1.000
_cell.angle_alpha   90.00
_cell.angle_beta   90.00
_cell.angle_gamma   90.00
#
_symmetry.space_group_name_H-M   'P 1'
#
loop_
_entity.id
_entity.type
_entity.pdbx_description
1 polymer ?
#
loop_
_entity_poly.entity_id
_entity_poly.type
_entity_poly.pdbx_seq_one_letter_code
_entity_poly.pdbx_strand_id
1 'polypeptide(L)'
;MSVSGDKFSTADLAQFYVKIRLGFICSVFANVLAIYLIIWKSGNLKHYKWFLLNICLMSLLFDVYVSFLLSPYPLLPIWGYCSTGMLKEFGLMWGAIFPITLLIEGLGLCGLSIFNALLYRLAAVLNVQDKMTTPIGIIAIVLLQISYNLPSFGLAFLVGLEVRDLQPIIVEETLQVKI
;
A
#
# COMPACT_ATOMS: atom_id res chain seq x y z
N MET A 1 23.69 -15.11 -29.73
CA MET A 1 22.29 -14.95 -29.29
C MET A 1 22.09 -13.49 -28.93
N SER A 2 21.53 -12.67 -29.84
CA SER A 2 21.18 -11.28 -29.51
C SER A 2 19.89 -11.30 -28.70
N VAL A 3 19.96 -10.85 -27.45
CA VAL A 3 18.76 -10.58 -26.67
C VAL A 3 18.10 -9.36 -27.33
N SER A 4 17.04 -9.61 -28.11
CA SER A 4 16.15 -8.56 -28.60
C SER A 4 15.58 -7.86 -27.37
N GLY A 5 16.07 -6.66 -27.07
CA GLY A 5 15.47 -5.78 -26.09
C GLY A 5 14.15 -5.30 -26.65
N ASP A 6 13.11 -6.11 -26.48
CA ASP A 6 11.74 -5.74 -26.82
C ASP A 6 11.38 -4.52 -25.99
N LYS A 7 11.44 -3.35 -26.64
CA LYS A 7 11.02 -2.08 -26.06
C LYS A 7 9.55 -2.23 -25.71
N PHE A 8 9.24 -2.18 -24.42
CA PHE A 8 7.87 -2.20 -23.91
C PHE A 8 7.03 -1.17 -24.69
N SER A 9 6.08 -1.65 -25.49
CA SER A 9 5.34 -0.82 -26.44
C SER A 9 4.45 0.15 -25.66
N THR A 10 4.31 1.39 -26.16
CA THR A 10 3.42 2.40 -25.55
C THR A 10 1.97 1.92 -25.47
N ALA A 11 1.56 1.01 -26.36
CA ALA A 11 0.25 0.35 -26.34
C ALA A 11 0.07 -0.61 -25.16
N ASP A 12 1.12 -1.37 -24.79
CA ASP A 12 1.09 -2.30 -23.66
C ASP A 12 1.04 -1.54 -22.33
N LEU A 13 1.72 -0.39 -22.28
CA LEU A 13 1.65 0.54 -21.16
C LEU A 13 0.23 1.11 -21.03
N ALA A 14 -0.38 1.61 -22.11
CA ALA A 14 -1.75 2.09 -22.08
C ALA A 14 -2.75 1.00 -21.61
N GLN A 15 -2.61 -0.23 -22.10
CA GLN A 15 -3.42 -1.39 -21.68
C GLN A 15 -3.26 -1.68 -20.18
N PHE A 16 -2.04 -1.64 -19.66
CA PHE A 16 -1.74 -1.85 -18.23
C PHE A 16 -2.41 -0.80 -17.36
N TYR A 17 -2.31 0.48 -17.74
CA TYR A 17 -2.94 1.58 -17.00
C TYR A 17 -4.47 1.47 -17.01
N VAL A 18 -5.08 1.14 -18.15
CA VAL A 18 -6.53 0.93 -18.25
C VAL A 18 -6.97 -0.20 -17.31
N LYS A 19 -6.24 -1.31 -17.24
CA LYS A 19 -6.54 -2.41 -16.32
C LYS A 19 -6.47 -1.99 -14.85
N ILE A 20 -5.44 -1.24 -14.44
CA ILE A 20 -5.33 -0.71 -13.07
C ILE A 20 -6.51 0.20 -12.74
N ARG A 21 -6.84 1.15 -13.63
CA ARG A 21 -7.93 2.11 -13.41
C ARG A 21 -9.30 1.43 -13.36
N LEU A 22 -9.54 0.42 -14.20
CA LEU A 22 -10.77 -0.36 -14.15
C LEU A 22 -10.88 -1.15 -12.84
N GLY A 23 -9.80 -1.81 -12.42
CA GLY A 23 -9.72 -2.52 -11.15
C GLY A 23 -10.01 -1.61 -9.96
N PHE A 24 -9.46 -0.40 -9.95
CA PHE A 24 -9.74 0.61 -8.94
C PHE A 24 -11.22 0.95 -8.82
N ILE A 25 -11.89 1.26 -9.95
CA ILE A 25 -13.31 1.63 -9.95
C ILE A 25 -14.16 0.49 -9.38
N CYS A 26 -13.90 -0.75 -9.82
CA CYS A 26 -14.59 -1.93 -9.32
C CYS A 26 -14.36 -2.12 -7.81
N SER A 27 -13.12 -1.97 -7.35
CA SER A 27 -12.77 -2.17 -5.94
C SER A 27 -13.37 -1.09 -5.03
N VAL A 28 -13.32 0.19 -5.44
CA VAL A 28 -13.97 1.28 -4.71
C VAL A 28 -15.47 1.03 -4.63
N PHE A 29 -16.11 0.65 -5.73
CA PHE A 29 -17.54 0.32 -5.73
C PHE A 29 -17.86 -0.82 -4.76
N ALA A 30 -17.09 -1.91 -4.80
CA ALA A 30 -17.28 -3.05 -3.92
C ALA A 30 -17.07 -2.70 -2.44
N ASN A 31 -16.02 -1.94 -2.11
CA ASN A 31 -15.72 -1.52 -0.74
C ASN A 31 -16.76 -0.53 -0.19
N VAL A 32 -17.21 0.44 -1.00
CA VAL A 32 -18.27 1.37 -0.60
C VAL A 32 -19.60 0.64 -0.39
N LEU A 33 -19.95 -0.29 -1.28
CA LEU A 33 -21.13 -1.12 -1.13
C LEU A 33 -21.04 -2.00 0.13
N ALA A 34 -19.89 -2.60 0.39
CA ALA A 34 -19.66 -3.40 1.59
C ALA A 34 -19.82 -2.54 2.86
N ILE A 35 -19.22 -1.35 2.90
CA ILE A 35 -19.36 -0.41 4.04
C ILE A 35 -20.84 -0.05 4.24
N TYR A 36 -21.56 0.27 3.17
CA TYR A 36 -22.99 0.55 3.24
C TYR A 36 -23.78 -0.62 3.84
N LEU A 37 -23.54 -1.85 3.37
CA LEU A 37 -24.19 -3.05 3.89
C LEU A 37 -23.83 -3.31 5.37
N ILE A 38 -22.56 -3.09 5.76
CA ILE A 38 -22.05 -3.29 7.11
C ILE A 38 -22.63 -2.28 8.11
N ILE A 39 -22.90 -1.05 7.69
CA ILE A 39 -23.45 -0.02 8.59
C ILE A 39 -24.98 -0.14 8.67
N TRP A 40 -25.66 -0.26 7.53
CA TRP A 40 -27.13 -0.14 7.48
C TRP A 40 -27.88 -1.47 7.49
N LYS A 41 -27.31 -2.56 6.98
CA LYS A 41 -28.01 -3.86 6.86
C LYS A 41 -27.58 -4.91 7.88
N SER A 42 -26.55 -4.60 8.64
CA SER A 42 -25.81 -5.50 9.54
C SER A 42 -26.42 -5.60 10.94
N GLY A 43 -27.70 -6.00 11.03
CA GLY A 43 -28.39 -6.11 12.32
C GLY A 43 -27.80 -7.18 13.27
N ASN A 44 -27.13 -8.20 12.73
CA ASN A 44 -26.69 -9.39 13.48
C ASN A 44 -25.18 -9.49 13.76
N LEU A 45 -24.35 -8.59 13.24
CA LEU A 45 -22.89 -8.72 13.29
C LEU A 45 -22.24 -8.17 14.58
N LYS A 46 -23.02 -7.74 15.58
CA LYS A 46 -22.57 -7.24 16.90
C LYS A 46 -21.27 -6.43 16.82
N HIS A 47 -20.17 -6.90 17.45
CA HIS A 47 -18.86 -6.25 17.44
C HIS A 47 -18.01 -6.63 16.22
N TYR A 48 -18.30 -7.73 15.54
CA TYR A 48 -17.58 -8.17 14.34
C TYR A 48 -17.68 -7.17 13.18
N LYS A 49 -18.78 -6.39 13.14
CA LYS A 49 -18.97 -5.33 12.14
C LYS A 49 -17.80 -4.33 12.10
N TRP A 50 -17.16 -4.04 13.23
CA TRP A 50 -16.05 -3.10 13.30
C TRP A 50 -14.78 -3.66 12.68
N PHE A 51 -14.53 -4.96 12.82
CA PHE A 51 -13.41 -5.65 12.18
C PHE A 51 -13.61 -5.72 10.66
N LEU A 52 -14.83 -6.02 10.21
CA LEU A 52 -15.20 -5.97 8.79
C LEU A 52 -15.05 -4.57 8.19
N LEU A 53 -15.52 -3.55 8.90
CA LEU A 53 -15.40 -2.15 8.45
C LEU A 53 -13.94 -1.72 8.36
N ASN A 54 -13.09 -2.15 9.31
CA ASN A 54 -11.66 -1.92 9.25
C ASN A 54 -11.00 -2.57 8.02
N ILE A 55 -11.40 -3.79 7.64
CA ILE A 55 -10.92 -4.41 6.40
C ILE A 55 -11.29 -3.55 5.18
N CYS A 56 -12.57 -3.21 5.03
CA CYS A 56 -13.01 -2.41 3.87
C CYS A 56 -12.33 -1.05 3.80
N LEU A 57 -12.10 -0.40 4.95
CA LEU A 57 -11.42 0.90 5.01
C LEU A 57 -9.95 0.79 4.59
N MET A 58 -9.23 -0.20 5.14
CA MET A 58 -7.82 -0.41 4.78
C MET A 58 -7.65 -0.82 3.33
N SER A 59 -8.55 -1.67 2.80
CA SER A 59 -8.56 -2.03 1.39
C SER A 59 -8.84 -0.83 0.48
N LEU A 60 -9.80 0.03 0.83
CA LEU A 60 -10.10 1.23 0.05
C LEU A 60 -8.93 2.22 0.04
N LEU A 61 -8.28 2.43 1.18
CA LEU A 61 -7.06 3.25 1.28
C LEU A 61 -5.93 2.67 0.43
N PHE A 62 -5.75 1.35 0.44
CA PHE A 62 -4.75 0.66 -0.37
C PHE A 62 -5.06 0.79 -1.87
N ASP A 63 -6.31 0.68 -2.28
CA ASP A 63 -6.71 0.82 -3.69
C ASP A 63 -6.47 2.24 -4.20
N VAL A 64 -6.77 3.26 -3.39
CA VAL A 64 -6.44 4.66 -3.69
C VAL A 64 -4.93 4.81 -3.84
N TYR A 65 -4.17 4.25 -2.90
CA TYR A 65 -2.72 4.28 -2.93
C TYR A 65 -2.15 3.67 -4.22
N VAL A 66 -2.55 2.44 -4.57
CA VAL A 66 -2.10 1.75 -5.79
C VAL A 66 -2.51 2.53 -7.05
N SER A 67 -3.68 3.13 -7.06
CA SER A 67 -4.20 3.79 -8.26
C SER A 67 -3.60 5.17 -8.51
N PHE A 68 -3.17 5.87 -7.47
CA PHE A 68 -2.54 7.19 -7.59
C PHE A 68 -1.02 7.12 -7.59
N LEU A 69 -0.41 6.40 -6.64
CA LEU A 69 1.05 6.40 -6.46
C LEU A 69 1.77 5.38 -7.34
N LEU A 70 1.10 4.28 -7.71
CA LEU A 70 1.69 3.28 -8.59
C LEU A 70 1.32 3.43 -10.07
N SER A 71 0.38 4.35 -10.40
CA SER A 71 0.09 4.67 -11.80
C SER A 71 1.37 4.95 -12.60
N PRO A 72 2.36 5.75 -12.16
CA PRO A 72 3.55 6.03 -12.97
C PRO A 72 4.60 4.90 -13.05
N TYR A 73 4.55 3.87 -12.18
CA TYR A 73 5.63 2.88 -12.07
C TYR A 73 5.16 1.47 -12.51
N PRO A 74 5.57 0.96 -13.68
CA PRO A 74 5.29 -0.42 -14.06
C PRO A 74 6.02 -1.40 -13.12
N LEU A 75 5.23 -2.09 -12.31
CA LEU A 75 5.70 -2.87 -11.17
C LEU A 75 6.48 -4.15 -11.49
N LEU A 76 6.24 -4.77 -12.64
CA LEU A 76 6.55 -6.19 -12.84
C LEU A 76 8.04 -6.58 -12.74
N PRO A 77 9.04 -5.75 -13.07
CA PRO A 77 10.43 -6.13 -12.84
C PRO A 77 10.89 -5.90 -11.39
N ILE A 78 10.28 -4.95 -10.67
CA ILE A 78 10.92 -4.33 -9.49
C ILE A 78 10.85 -5.22 -8.24
N TRP A 79 9.82 -6.08 -8.14
CA TRP A 79 9.69 -7.04 -7.02
C TRP A 79 10.87 -8.00 -6.92
N GLY A 80 11.44 -8.42 -8.06
CA GLY A 80 12.65 -9.25 -8.11
C GLY A 80 13.94 -8.47 -7.84
N TYR A 81 13.97 -7.18 -8.17
CA TYR A 81 15.14 -6.32 -7.94
C TYR A 81 15.25 -5.81 -6.49
N CYS A 82 14.13 -5.64 -5.79
CA CYS A 82 14.11 -5.29 -4.37
C CYS A 82 14.61 -6.43 -3.46
N SER A 83 14.31 -7.69 -3.80
CA SER A 83 14.78 -8.85 -3.01
C SER A 83 16.25 -9.18 -3.24
N THR A 84 16.85 -8.73 -4.35
CA THR A 84 18.22 -9.04 -4.75
C THR A 84 19.22 -7.91 -4.50
N GLY A 85 18.78 -6.73 -4.03
CA GLY A 85 19.65 -5.59 -3.75
C GLY A 85 20.20 -4.88 -5.00
N MET A 86 19.84 -5.34 -6.20
CA MET A 86 20.31 -4.82 -7.49
C MET A 86 19.74 -3.44 -7.85
N LEU A 87 18.82 -2.91 -7.05
CA LEU A 87 18.27 -1.56 -7.23
C LEU A 87 19.34 -0.47 -7.16
N LYS A 88 20.47 -0.76 -6.51
CA LYS A 88 21.63 0.14 -6.40
C LYS A 88 22.36 0.34 -7.75
N GLU A 89 22.25 -0.59 -8.69
CA GLU A 89 22.95 -0.52 -9.99
C GLU A 89 22.22 0.34 -11.03
N PHE A 90 20.94 0.66 -10.83
CA PHE A 90 20.12 1.35 -11.83
C PHE A 90 19.97 2.86 -11.63
N GLY A 91 20.64 3.48 -10.64
CA GLY A 91 20.58 4.94 -10.40
C GLY A 91 19.18 5.48 -10.02
N LEU A 92 18.17 4.62 -9.92
CA LEU A 92 16.79 4.91 -9.51
C LEU A 92 16.70 4.94 -7.97
N MET A 93 17.50 5.79 -7.34
CA MET A 93 17.92 5.50 -5.96
C MET A 93 16.87 5.79 -4.88
N TRP A 94 15.85 6.62 -5.13
CA TRP A 94 14.90 7.01 -4.06
C TRP A 94 13.44 7.16 -4.48
N GLY A 95 13.18 7.71 -5.67
CA GLY A 95 11.82 7.96 -6.16
C GLY A 95 10.98 6.69 -6.40
N ALA A 96 11.63 5.54 -6.65
CA ALA A 96 10.95 4.25 -6.83
C ALA A 96 10.92 3.41 -5.53
N ILE A 97 11.88 3.59 -4.62
CA ILE A 97 11.94 2.85 -3.35
C ILE A 97 10.75 3.23 -2.46
N PHE A 98 10.52 4.53 -2.31
CA PHE A 98 9.44 5.05 -1.48
C PHE A 98 8.05 4.47 -1.82
N PRO A 99 7.57 4.52 -3.08
CA PRO A 99 6.26 3.96 -3.43
C PRO A 99 6.21 2.43 -3.35
N ILE A 100 7.33 1.72 -3.46
CA ILE A 100 7.36 0.25 -3.32
C ILE A 100 7.31 -0.15 -1.84
N THR A 101 8.01 0.55 -0.97
CA THR A 101 7.94 0.34 0.48
C THR A 101 6.52 0.56 1.00
N LEU A 102 5.90 1.69 0.62
CA LEU A 102 4.51 1.98 0.99
C LEU A 102 3.51 0.96 0.41
N LEU A 103 3.80 0.36 -0.74
CA LEU A 103 2.98 -0.73 -1.30
C LEU A 103 3.04 -1.99 -0.43
N ILE A 104 4.25 -2.42 -0.04
CA ILE A 104 4.46 -3.60 0.81
C ILE A 104 3.75 -3.39 2.15
N GLU A 105 3.84 -2.19 2.70
CA GLU A 105 3.20 -1.84 3.96
C GLU A 105 1.67 -1.79 3.84
N GLY A 106 1.15 -1.21 2.75
CA GLY A 106 -0.29 -1.21 2.47
C GLY A 106 -0.88 -2.63 2.36
N LEU A 107 -0.15 -3.55 1.70
CA LEU A 107 -0.51 -4.97 1.68
C LEU A 107 -0.48 -5.59 3.08
N GLY A 108 0.55 -5.27 3.86
CA GLY A 108 0.68 -5.73 5.25
C GLY A 108 -0.46 -5.26 6.15
N LEU A 109 -0.92 -4.01 6.02
CA LEU A 109 -2.06 -3.48 6.79
C LEU A 109 -3.38 -4.16 6.44
N CYS A 110 -3.60 -4.43 5.14
CA CYS A 110 -4.74 -5.24 4.71
C CYS A 110 -4.67 -6.65 5.32
N GLY A 111 -3.49 -7.28 5.27
CA GLY A 111 -3.24 -8.59 5.87
C GLY A 111 -3.49 -8.63 7.37
N LEU A 112 -2.98 -7.65 8.13
CA LEU A 112 -3.21 -7.51 9.57
C LEU A 112 -4.68 -7.30 9.90
N SER A 113 -5.40 -6.53 9.10
CA SER A 113 -6.83 -6.29 9.28
C SER A 113 -7.65 -7.57 9.08
N ILE A 114 -7.31 -8.37 8.07
CA ILE A 114 -7.91 -9.69 7.85
C ILE A 114 -7.56 -10.64 8.99
N PHE A 115 -6.29 -10.68 9.41
CA PHE A 115 -5.84 -11.52 10.51
C PHE A 115 -6.57 -11.20 11.82
N ASN A 116 -6.73 -9.93 12.16
CA ASN A 116 -7.50 -9.50 13.33
C ASN A 116 -8.97 -9.92 13.26
N ALA A 117 -9.60 -9.83 12.09
CA ALA A 117 -10.96 -10.30 11.90
C ALA A 117 -11.09 -11.82 12.06
N LEU A 118 -10.10 -12.58 11.57
CA LEU A 118 -10.04 -14.04 11.74
C LEU A 118 -9.80 -14.42 13.21
N LEU A 119 -8.90 -13.71 13.90
CA LEU A 119 -8.65 -13.88 15.34
C LEU A 119 -9.92 -13.62 16.16
N TYR A 120 -10.65 -12.55 15.86
CA TYR A 120 -11.93 -12.29 16.51
C TYR A 120 -12.92 -13.43 16.28
N ARG A 121 -13.03 -13.91 15.05
CA ARG A 121 -13.94 -15.02 14.71
C ARG A 121 -13.55 -16.31 15.45
N LEU A 122 -12.25 -16.61 15.56
CA LEU A 122 -11.74 -17.74 16.34
C LEU A 122 -12.06 -17.56 17.83
N ALA A 123 -11.83 -16.37 18.38
CA ALA A 123 -12.16 -16.05 19.76
C ALA A 123 -13.66 -16.16 20.06
N ALA A 124 -14.51 -15.85 19.08
CA ALA A 124 -15.96 -16.04 19.20
C ALA A 124 -16.35 -17.52 19.28
N VAL A 125 -15.75 -18.39 18.47
CA VAL A 125 -15.97 -19.85 18.53
C VAL A 125 -15.52 -20.42 19.88
N LEU A 126 -14.44 -19.88 20.43
CA LEU A 126 -13.89 -20.28 21.73
C LEU A 126 -14.56 -19.58 22.94
N ASN A 127 -15.59 -18.75 22.73
CA ASN A 127 -16.24 -17.94 23.77
C ASN A 127 -15.29 -17.04 24.60
N VAL A 128 -14.19 -16.55 24.00
CA VAL A 128 -13.21 -15.64 24.62
C VAL A 128 -13.13 -14.27 23.92
N GLN A 129 -14.09 -13.97 23.03
CA GLN A 129 -14.20 -12.73 22.25
C GLN A 129 -14.21 -11.45 23.08
N ASP A 130 -14.69 -11.53 24.33
CA ASP A 130 -14.79 -10.38 25.23
C ASP A 130 -13.42 -9.78 25.51
N LYS A 131 -12.36 -10.61 25.57
CA LYS A 131 -10.98 -10.13 25.75
C LYS A 131 -10.52 -9.22 24.63
N MET A 132 -10.89 -9.51 23.38
CA MET A 132 -10.51 -8.72 22.19
C MET A 132 -11.35 -7.45 22.02
N THR A 133 -12.55 -7.40 22.61
CA THR A 133 -13.45 -6.24 22.51
C THR A 133 -13.34 -5.30 23.70
N THR A 134 -12.56 -5.65 24.71
CA THR A 134 -12.16 -4.71 25.76
C THR A 134 -11.45 -3.48 25.16
N PRO A 135 -11.54 -2.30 25.80
CA PRO A 135 -10.82 -1.12 25.35
C PRO A 135 -9.31 -1.38 25.23
N ILE A 136 -8.74 -2.19 26.13
CA ILE A 136 -7.33 -2.60 26.08
C ILE A 136 -7.03 -3.42 24.82
N GLY A 137 -7.89 -4.39 24.48
CA GLY A 137 -7.76 -5.20 23.27
C GLY A 137 -7.85 -4.36 21.98
N ILE A 138 -8.79 -3.42 21.93
CA ILE A 138 -8.94 -2.48 20.81
C ILE A 138 -7.71 -1.58 20.68
N ILE A 139 -7.23 -1.00 21.80
CA ILE A 139 -6.01 -0.19 21.83
C ILE A 139 -4.81 -1.01 21.36
N ALA A 140 -4.67 -2.26 21.80
CA ALA A 140 -3.58 -3.13 21.36
C ALA A 140 -3.62 -3.40 19.84
N ILE A 141 -4.80 -3.64 19.27
CA ILE A 141 -4.98 -3.83 17.82
C ILE A 141 -4.59 -2.56 17.05
N VAL A 142 -5.03 -1.39 17.52
CA VAL A 142 -4.71 -0.09 16.89
C VAL A 142 -3.21 0.19 17.01
N LEU A 143 -2.61 -0.03 18.18
CA LEU A 143 -1.17 0.14 18.39
C LEU A 143 -0.36 -0.81 17.50
N LEU A 144 -0.81 -2.04 17.28
CA LEU A 144 -0.15 -2.99 16.39
C LEU A 144 -0.18 -2.49 14.94
N GLN A 145 -1.31 -1.94 14.49
CA GLN A 145 -1.41 -1.31 13.17
C GLN A 145 -0.55 -0.04 13.03
N ILE A 146 -0.50 0.81 14.07
CA ILE A 146 0.35 2.01 14.07
C ILE A 146 1.84 1.64 14.08
N SER A 147 2.22 0.65 14.90
CA SER A 147 3.61 0.18 15.01
C SER A 147 4.11 -0.39 13.68
N TYR A 148 3.23 -1.03 12.92
CA TYR A 148 3.55 -1.53 11.58
C TYR A 148 3.84 -0.40 10.56
N ASN A 149 3.30 0.81 10.77
CA ASN A 149 3.53 1.99 9.92
C ASN A 149 4.78 2.81 10.29
N LEU A 150 5.39 2.54 11.45
CA LEU A 150 6.54 3.33 11.92
C LEU A 150 7.76 3.29 10.97
N PRO A 151 8.11 2.14 10.36
CA PRO A 151 9.20 2.07 9.38
C PRO A 151 8.99 2.99 8.18
N SER A 152 7.75 3.12 7.71
CA SER A 152 7.34 3.99 6.59
C SER A 152 7.71 5.45 6.85
N PHE A 153 7.38 5.94 8.05
CA PHE A 153 7.64 7.32 8.44
C PHE A 153 9.14 7.60 8.54
N GLY A 154 9.91 6.65 9.07
CA GLY A 154 11.37 6.75 9.11
C GLY A 154 11.97 6.83 7.71
N LEU A 155 11.50 5.99 6.79
CA LEU A 155 12.01 5.94 5.42
C LEU A 155 11.57 7.16 4.60
N ALA A 156 10.34 7.64 4.77
CA ALA A 156 9.85 8.89 4.20
C ALA A 156 10.68 10.10 4.63
N PHE A 157 11.03 10.15 5.92
CA PHE A 157 11.85 11.21 6.49
C PHE A 157 13.27 11.19 5.92
N LEU A 158 13.89 10.01 5.83
CA LEU A 158 15.23 9.85 5.23
C LEU A 158 15.25 10.26 3.75
N VAL A 159 14.26 9.82 2.97
CA VAL A 159 14.12 10.26 1.56
C VAL A 159 13.93 11.77 1.46
N GLY A 160 13.12 12.37 2.35
CA GLY A 160 12.90 13.82 2.39
C GLY A 160 14.16 14.63 2.74
N LEU A 161 15.03 14.10 3.59
CA LEU A 161 16.33 14.70 3.89
C LEU A 161 17.27 14.63 2.69
N GLU A 162 17.37 13.48 2.03
CA GLU A 162 18.32 13.28 0.94
C GLU A 162 17.93 14.04 -0.34
N VAL A 163 16.63 14.16 -0.64
CA VAL A 163 16.13 15.02 -1.75
C VAL A 163 16.47 16.48 -1.53
N ARG A 164 16.50 16.96 -0.27
CA ARG A 164 16.89 18.34 0.07
C ARG A 164 18.37 18.58 -0.23
N ASP A 165 19.22 17.59 -0.01
CA ASP A 165 20.67 17.68 -0.25
C ASP A 165 21.03 17.61 -1.75
N LEU A 166 20.18 17.00 -2.59
CA LEU A 166 20.36 16.89 -4.04
C LEU A 166 19.84 18.09 -4.85
N GLN A 167 18.90 18.89 -4.31
CA GLN A 167 18.39 20.09 -4.98
C GLN A 167 19.46 21.12 -5.42
N PRO A 168 20.49 21.46 -4.62
CA PRO A 168 21.49 22.45 -5.04
C PRO A 168 22.37 21.96 -6.20
N ILE A 169 22.66 20.65 -6.29
CA ILE A 169 23.55 20.07 -7.30
C ILE A 169 22.90 20.09 -8.70
N ILE A 170 21.60 19.76 -8.76
CA ILE A 170 20.84 19.72 -10.03
C ILE A 170 20.66 21.13 -10.61
N VAL A 171 20.52 22.15 -9.74
CA VAL A 171 20.42 23.56 -10.16
C VAL A 171 21.74 24.04 -10.78
N GLU A 172 22.88 23.57 -10.30
CA GLU A 172 24.21 23.94 -10.83
C GLU A 172 24.48 23.32 -12.21
N GLU A 173 24.12 22.04 -12.42
CA GLU A 173 24.23 21.38 -13.74
C GLU A 173 23.29 21.98 -14.79
N THR A 174 22.05 22.36 -14.42
CA THR A 174 21.11 22.98 -15.36
C THR A 174 21.50 24.40 -15.75
N LEU A 175 22.30 25.09 -14.93
CA LEU A 175 22.89 26.40 -15.25
C LEU A 175 24.09 26.28 -16.20
N GLN A 176 24.91 25.23 -16.07
CA GLN A 176 26.07 24.98 -16.95
C GLN A 176 25.65 24.57 -18.38
N VAL A 177 24.50 23.91 -18.56
CA VAL A 177 23.98 23.52 -19.89
C VAL A 177 23.33 24.69 -20.65
N LYS A 178 23.09 25.82 -19.98
CA LYS A 178 22.43 27.01 -20.56
C LYS A 178 23.37 28.18 -20.89
N ILE A 179 24.69 28.01 -20.76
CA ILE A 179 25.72 29.01 -21.10
C ILE A 179 26.47 28.57 -22.36
#